data_AF-A0AAV5SFK9-F1
#
_entry.id   AF-A0AAV5SFK9-F1
#
_cell.length_a   1.000
_cell.length_b   1.000
_cell.length_c   1.000
_cell.angle_alpha   90.00
_cell.angle_beta   90.00
_cell.angle_gamma   90.00
#
_symmetry.space_group_name_H-M   'P 1'
#
loop_
_entity.id
_entity.type
_entity.pdbx_description
1 polymer ?
#
loop_
_entity_poly.entity_id
_entity_poly.type
_entity_poly.pdbx_seq_one_letter_code
_entity_poly.pdbx_strand_id
1 'polypeptide(L)'
;TIVTLPKKIKEGGWSCRNWESLLTIHREKTIFLTINDAITSPAIHKIEEDTFIIDISNNIPLLPKTYLETLAKDTYKFIYLSRNNSLYTLNTDTMEFLPDLSFSGFYAISEIIGVHGGMVTVIGKESRLHRGVMMTARLPDGYY
;
A
#
# COMPACT_ATOMS: atom_id res chain seq x y z
N THR A 1 -18.63 -2.74 14.75
CA THR A 1 -19.42 -2.81 13.50
C THR A 1 -18.80 -3.85 12.60
N ILE A 2 -19.55 -4.88 12.20
CA ILE A 2 -19.06 -5.87 11.22
C ILE A 2 -19.27 -5.26 9.83
N VAL A 3 -18.18 -4.77 9.22
CA VAL A 3 -18.22 -4.25 7.85
C VAL A 3 -18.33 -5.45 6.91
N THR A 4 -19.47 -5.56 6.24
CA THR A 4 -19.73 -6.64 5.27
C THR A 4 -19.43 -6.09 3.87
N LEU A 5 -18.72 -6.85 3.03
CA LEU A 5 -18.38 -6.43 1.66
C LEU A 5 -19.65 -6.05 0.86
N PRO A 6 -19.66 -4.93 0.12
CA PRO A 6 -20.81 -4.52 -0.67
C PRO A 6 -21.16 -5.56 -1.75
N LYS A 7 -22.45 -5.86 -1.92
CA LYS A 7 -22.97 -6.92 -2.80
C LYS A 7 -22.47 -6.82 -4.25
N LYS A 8 -22.21 -5.60 -4.73
CA LYS A 8 -21.80 -5.31 -6.11
C LYS A 8 -20.45 -5.93 -6.50
N ILE A 9 -19.60 -6.24 -5.51
CA ILE A 9 -18.31 -6.89 -5.72
C ILE A 9 -18.49 -8.35 -6.18
N LYS A 10 -19.58 -9.02 -5.77
CA LYS A 10 -19.82 -10.44 -6.12
C LYS A 10 -20.35 -10.67 -7.54
N GLU A 11 -20.84 -9.63 -8.21
CA GLU A 11 -21.57 -9.75 -9.49
C GLU A 11 -20.75 -9.32 -10.71
N GLY A 12 -19.65 -8.59 -10.53
CA GLY A 12 -18.68 -8.35 -11.60
C GLY A 12 -17.79 -9.57 -11.75
N GLY A 13 -17.70 -10.16 -12.94
CA GLY A 13 -16.95 -11.39 -13.26
C GLY A 13 -15.41 -11.30 -13.10
N TRP A 14 -14.92 -10.77 -11.99
CA TRP A 14 -13.53 -10.78 -11.57
C TRP A 14 -13.23 -12.15 -10.95
N SER A 15 -13.02 -13.14 -11.83
CA SER A 15 -12.49 -14.45 -11.45
C SER A 15 -11.01 -14.30 -11.10
N CYS A 16 -10.71 -13.75 -9.93
CA CYS A 16 -9.38 -13.83 -9.37
C CYS A 16 -9.47 -14.47 -7.98
N ARG A 17 -8.58 -15.43 -7.70
CA ARG A 17 -8.41 -16.03 -6.36
C ARG A 17 -7.74 -15.03 -5.40
N ASN A 18 -8.21 -13.80 -5.37
CA ASN A 18 -7.53 -12.69 -4.72
C ASN A 18 -8.31 -12.33 -3.46
N TRP A 19 -7.65 -12.42 -2.31
CA TRP A 19 -8.24 -12.03 -1.05
C TRP A 19 -8.46 -10.52 -1.03
N GLU A 20 -9.70 -10.09 -1.25
CA GLU A 20 -10.13 -8.73 -0.91
C GLU A 20 -10.08 -8.60 0.61
N SER A 21 -9.07 -7.89 1.10
CA SER A 21 -8.94 -7.61 2.52
C SER A 21 -9.20 -6.14 2.75
N LEU A 22 -9.96 -5.82 3.81
CA LEU A 22 -10.05 -4.45 4.30
C LEU A 22 -8.62 -4.00 4.63
N LEU A 23 -8.15 -2.98 3.92
CA LEU A 23 -6.82 -2.43 4.12
C LEU A 23 -6.84 -1.46 5.30
N THR A 24 -7.74 -0.47 5.22
CA THR A 24 -7.89 0.57 6.25
C THR A 24 -9.21 1.33 6.07
N ILE A 25 -9.57 2.10 7.09
CA ILE A 25 -10.56 3.17 7.01
C ILE A 25 -9.80 4.46 7.23
N HIS A 26 -9.87 5.39 6.27
CA HIS A 26 -9.06 6.60 6.28
C HIS A 26 -9.87 7.80 5.80
N ARG A 27 -9.98 8.84 6.64
CA ARG A 27 -10.76 10.06 6.35
C ARG A 27 -12.15 9.74 5.79
N GLU A 28 -12.86 8.90 6.54
CA GLU A 28 -14.23 8.40 6.27
C GLU A 28 -14.36 7.49 5.04
N LYS A 29 -13.24 7.11 4.40
CA LYS A 29 -13.23 6.23 3.23
C LYS A 29 -12.83 4.82 3.62
N THR A 30 -13.58 3.84 3.16
CA THR A 30 -13.27 2.41 3.31
C THR A 30 -12.43 1.98 2.12
N ILE A 31 -11.24 1.45 2.40
CA ILE A 31 -10.28 1.07 1.36
C ILE A 31 -9.98 -0.41 1.50
N PHE A 32 -10.22 -1.12 0.40
CA PHE A 32 -9.87 -2.52 0.23
C PHE A 32 -8.60 -2.63 -0.60
N LEU A 33 -7.90 -3.75 -0.43
CA LEU A 33 -6.75 -4.10 -1.26
C LEU A 33 -7.03 -5.38 -2.02
N THR A 34 -6.66 -5.40 -3.29
CA THR A 34 -6.46 -6.64 -4.04
C THR A 34 -5.02 -6.74 -4.55
N ILE A 35 -4.57 -7.98 -4.68
CA ILE A 35 -3.29 -8.30 -5.33
C ILE A 35 -3.62 -8.83 -6.71
N ASN A 36 -3.25 -8.13 -7.78
CA ASN A 36 -3.63 -8.48 -9.14
C ASN A 36 -2.39 -8.62 -10.05
N ASP A 37 -2.06 -9.84 -10.45
CA ASP A 37 -0.86 -10.13 -11.25
C ASP A 37 -0.97 -9.59 -12.69
N ALA A 38 -2.18 -9.26 -13.15
CA ALA A 38 -2.40 -8.72 -14.50
C ALA A 38 -2.04 -7.23 -14.62
N ILE A 39 -1.92 -6.51 -13.50
CA ILE A 39 -1.54 -5.08 -13.51
C ILE A 39 -0.03 -4.90 -13.35
N THR A 40 0.48 -3.82 -13.93
CA THR A 40 1.90 -3.43 -13.88
C THR A 40 2.17 -2.25 -12.96
N SER A 41 1.14 -1.50 -12.59
CA SER A 41 1.23 -0.31 -11.74
C SER A 41 0.05 -0.28 -10.76
N PRO A 42 0.21 0.31 -9.56
CA PRO A 42 -0.88 0.40 -8.61
C PRO A 42 -2.03 1.20 -9.20
N ALA A 43 -3.26 0.76 -8.93
CA ALA A 43 -4.47 1.43 -9.41
C ALA A 43 -5.47 1.56 -8.27
N ILE A 44 -6.35 2.56 -8.37
CA ILE A 44 -7.47 2.73 -7.45
C ILE A 44 -8.78 2.76 -8.23
N HIS A 45 -9.77 2.05 -7.70
CA HIS A 45 -11.10 1.92 -8.28
C HIS A 45 -12.15 2.32 -7.27
N LYS A 46 -13.07 3.21 -7.66
CA LYS A 46 -14.22 3.58 -6.83
C LYS A 46 -15.32 2.54 -7.00
N ILE A 47 -15.76 1.91 -5.90
CA ILE A 47 -16.91 0.99 -5.91
C ILE A 47 -18.20 1.75 -5.59
N GLU A 48 -18.16 2.54 -4.52
CA GLU A 48 -19.28 3.33 -3.99
C GLU A 48 -18.75 4.70 -3.57
N GLU A 49 -19.61 5.57 -3.03
CA GLU A 49 -19.26 6.96 -2.71
C GLU A 49 -17.98 7.08 -1.86
N ASP A 50 -17.91 6.28 -0.79
CA ASP A 50 -16.80 6.24 0.18
C ASP A 50 -16.06 4.90 0.21
N THR A 51 -16.23 4.07 -0.82
CA THR A 51 -15.62 2.73 -0.87
C THR A 51 -14.72 2.58 -2.09
N PHE A 52 -13.46 2.23 -1.86
CA PHE A 52 -12.43 2.12 -2.89
C PHE A 52 -11.69 0.79 -2.81
N ILE A 53 -11.19 0.33 -3.95
CA ILE A 53 -10.25 -0.79 -4.07
C ILE A 53 -8.93 -0.26 -4.57
N ILE A 54 -7.84 -0.63 -3.91
CA ILE A 54 -6.48 -0.49 -4.41
C ILE A 54 -6.03 -1.83 -4.98
N ASP A 55 -5.61 -1.84 -6.24
CA ASP A 55 -4.99 -2.99 -6.88
C ASP A 55 -3.47 -2.81 -6.87
N ILE A 56 -2.72 -3.81 -6.39
CA ILE A 56 -1.26 -3.83 -6.45
C ILE A 56 -0.77 -5.12 -7.11
N SER A 57 0.20 -4.99 -8.02
CA SER A 57 0.81 -6.12 -8.71
C SER A 57 1.57 -7.07 -7.79
N ASN A 58 1.48 -8.39 -8.06
CA ASN A 58 2.34 -9.41 -7.45
C ASN A 58 3.58 -9.73 -8.29
N ASN A 59 3.84 -9.04 -9.40
CA ASN A 59 4.90 -9.38 -10.36
C ASN A 59 6.33 -9.15 -9.85
N ILE A 60 6.55 -9.18 -8.53
CA ILE A 60 7.87 -9.06 -7.94
C ILE A 60 8.47 -10.46 -7.78
N PRO A 61 9.60 -10.77 -8.46
CA PRO A 61 10.16 -12.11 -8.43
C PRO A 61 10.66 -12.49 -7.03
N LEU A 62 10.39 -13.74 -6.65
CA LEU A 62 11.30 -14.59 -5.85
C LEU A 62 11.40 -14.37 -4.33
N LEU A 63 10.53 -13.60 -3.67
CA LEU A 63 10.55 -13.52 -2.21
C LEU A 63 9.46 -14.42 -1.58
N PRO A 64 9.82 -15.41 -0.73
CA PRO A 64 8.89 -16.40 -0.17
C PRO A 64 7.89 -15.82 0.85
N LYS A 65 8.04 -14.53 1.20
CA LYS A 65 7.10 -13.77 2.02
C LYS A 65 7.01 -12.35 1.46
N THR A 66 5.92 -12.05 0.76
CA THR A 66 5.54 -10.69 0.39
C THR A 66 5.02 -9.99 1.64
N TYR A 67 5.79 -9.03 2.14
CA TYR A 67 5.33 -8.13 3.19
C TYR A 67 4.55 -7.00 2.54
N LEU A 68 3.30 -6.83 2.95
CA LEU A 68 2.51 -5.67 2.62
C LEU A 68 2.22 -4.93 3.91
N GLU A 69 2.73 -3.71 4.00
CA GLU A 69 2.50 -2.84 5.15
C GLU A 69 1.82 -1.57 4.69
N THR A 70 1.01 -0.99 5.58
CA THR A 70 0.25 0.22 5.30
C THR A 70 0.40 1.20 6.45
N LEU A 71 0.63 2.46 6.12
CA LEU A 71 0.51 3.57 7.03
C LEU A 71 -0.58 4.52 6.53
N ALA A 72 -1.65 4.61 7.30
CA ALA A 72 -2.72 5.58 7.11
C ALA A 72 -2.99 6.28 8.44
N LYS A 73 -2.96 7.60 8.46
CA LYS A 73 -3.34 8.43 9.61
C LYS A 73 -4.29 9.49 9.13
N ASP A 74 -5.46 9.64 9.75
CA ASP A 74 -6.51 10.56 9.27
C ASP A 74 -6.10 12.03 9.18
N THR A 75 -5.05 12.43 9.90
CA THR A 75 -4.45 13.76 9.79
C THR A 75 -3.67 13.98 8.49
N TYR A 76 -3.33 12.91 7.77
CA TYR A 76 -2.58 12.96 6.53
C TYR A 76 -3.53 12.78 5.35
N LYS A 77 -3.24 13.42 4.22
CA LYS A 77 -3.96 13.16 2.97
C LYS A 77 -3.45 11.92 2.24
N PHE A 78 -2.40 11.28 2.75
CA PHE A 78 -1.71 10.18 2.08
C PHE A 78 -1.92 8.85 2.79
N ILE A 79 -2.02 7.81 1.98
CA ILE A 79 -1.85 6.42 2.43
C ILE A 79 -0.56 5.91 1.82
N TYR A 80 0.33 5.42 2.67
CA TYR A 80 1.58 4.81 2.27
C TYR A 80 1.44 3.30 2.33
N LEU A 81 1.87 2.64 1.27
CA LEU A 81 1.79 1.19 1.08
C LEU A 81 3.18 0.71 0.72
N SER A 82 3.74 -0.24 1.45
CA SER A 82 4.98 -0.87 1.04
C SER A 82 4.74 -2.29 0.58
N ARG A 83 5.39 -2.66 -0.52
CA ARG A 83 5.52 -4.04 -0.96
C ARG A 83 6.97 -4.30 -1.31
N ASN A 84 7.60 -5.24 -0.61
CA ASN A 84 9.05 -5.45 -0.71
C ASN A 84 9.79 -4.12 -0.48
N ASN A 85 10.73 -3.73 -1.33
CA ASN A 85 11.47 -2.48 -1.20
C ASN A 85 10.81 -1.28 -1.90
N SER A 86 9.59 -1.44 -2.41
CA SER A 86 8.82 -0.36 -3.05
C SER A 86 7.84 0.27 -2.07
N LEU A 87 7.66 1.59 -2.20
CA LEU A 87 6.71 2.40 -1.46
C LEU A 87 5.79 3.11 -2.46
N TYR A 88 4.52 2.72 -2.41
CA TYR A 88 3.42 3.33 -3.13
C TYR A 88 2.77 4.38 -2.23
N THR A 89 2.41 5.53 -2.80
CA THR A 89 1.77 6.61 -2.05
C THR A 89 0.51 7.03 -2.79
N LEU A 90 -0.64 6.84 -2.16
CA LEU A 90 -1.93 7.27 -2.66
C LEU A 90 -2.28 8.64 -2.05
N ASN A 91 -2.52 9.64 -2.89
CA ASN A 91 -3.15 10.88 -2.46
C ASN A 91 -4.67 10.71 -2.42
N THR A 92 -5.25 10.76 -1.21
CA THR A 92 -6.68 10.50 -1.01
C THR A 92 -7.58 11.70 -1.28
N ASP A 93 -7.01 12.90 -1.50
CA ASP A 93 -7.77 14.04 -2.01
C ASP A 93 -7.99 13.93 -3.51
N THR A 94 -6.99 13.46 -4.27
CA THR A 94 -7.06 13.35 -5.73
C THR A 94 -7.42 11.94 -6.23
N MET A 95 -7.30 10.93 -5.37
CA MET A 95 -7.38 9.51 -5.74
C MET A 95 -6.36 9.11 -6.81
N GLU A 96 -5.15 9.67 -6.72
CA GLU A 96 -4.05 9.37 -7.63
C GLU A 96 -2.85 8.82 -6.87
N PHE A 97 -2.19 7.83 -7.45
CA PHE A 97 -0.89 7.38 -6.99
C PHE A 97 0.20 8.36 -7.41
N LEU A 98 1.04 8.74 -6.46
CA LEU A 98 2.31 9.41 -6.76
C LEU A 98 3.29 8.41 -7.38
N PRO A 99 4.35 8.88 -8.07
CA PRO A 99 5.38 7.99 -8.60
C PRO A 99 5.93 7.03 -7.54
N ASP A 100 6.16 5.77 -7.93
CA ASP A 100 6.63 4.75 -7.01
C ASP A 100 8.04 5.07 -6.52
N LEU A 101 8.26 4.97 -5.22
CA LEU A 101 9.60 5.09 -4.64
C LEU A 101 10.16 3.70 -4.36
N SER A 102 11.46 3.52 -4.59
CA SER A 102 12.15 2.31 -4.21
C SER A 102 13.33 2.64 -3.31
N PHE A 103 13.54 1.78 -2.32
CA PHE A 103 14.69 1.91 -1.45
C PHE A 103 15.79 0.96 -1.89
N SER A 104 17.03 1.45 -1.87
CA SER A 104 18.22 0.67 -2.16
C SER A 104 18.82 0.08 -0.88
N GLY A 105 19.57 -1.03 -1.02
CA GLY A 105 20.32 -1.63 0.09
C GLY A 105 19.57 -2.69 0.89
N PHE A 106 18.30 -2.98 0.59
CA PHE A 106 17.52 -4.03 1.27
C PHE A 106 16.47 -4.64 0.34
N TYR A 107 15.95 -5.81 0.73
CA TYR A 107 15.03 -6.57 -0.10
C TYR A 107 13.56 -6.36 0.28
N ALA A 108 13.27 -5.92 1.50
CA ALA A 108 11.90 -5.66 1.93
C ALA A 108 11.81 -4.60 3.03
N ILE A 109 10.77 -3.77 2.97
CA ILE A 109 10.20 -3.01 4.08
C ILE A 109 9.30 -3.98 4.85
N SER A 110 9.51 -4.09 6.15
CA SER A 110 8.67 -4.89 7.03
C SER A 110 7.75 -4.07 7.91
N GLU A 111 7.97 -2.75 8.01
CA GLU A 111 7.06 -1.83 8.71
C GLU A 111 7.29 -0.39 8.25
N ILE A 112 6.22 0.39 8.12
CA ILE A 112 6.28 1.84 7.92
C ILE A 112 5.93 2.51 9.26
N ILE A 113 6.93 3.06 9.95
CA ILE A 113 6.77 3.66 11.28
C ILE A 113 6.05 5.02 11.20
N GLY A 114 6.42 5.84 10.20
CA GLY A 114 5.86 7.18 10.10
C GLY A 114 6.48 8.04 9.01
N VAL A 115 5.76 9.10 8.65
CA VAL A 115 6.27 10.22 7.87
C VAL A 115 6.13 11.49 8.71
N HIS A 116 7.23 12.24 8.84
CA HIS A 116 7.27 13.49 9.59
C HIS A 116 8.34 14.43 9.03
N GLY A 117 7.98 15.69 8.78
CA GLY A 117 8.92 16.71 8.28
C GLY A 117 9.61 16.30 6.96
N GLY A 118 8.91 15.58 6.08
CA GLY A 118 9.46 15.06 4.84
C GLY A 118 10.43 13.88 4.99
N MET A 119 10.55 13.30 6.19
CA MET A 119 11.29 12.07 6.40
C MET A 119 10.34 10.89 6.62
N VAL A 120 10.57 9.80 5.90
CA VAL A 120 9.94 8.50 6.16
C VAL A 120 10.84 7.69 7.08
N THR A 121 10.25 7.04 8.07
CA THR A 121 10.90 6.07 8.96
C THR A 121 10.31 4.69 8.72
N VAL A 122 11.15 3.70 8.47
CA VAL A 122 10.74 2.31 8.19
C VAL A 122 11.59 1.32 8.98
N ILE A 123 11.07 0.11 9.19
CA ILE A 123 11.87 -1.06 9.50
C ILE A 123 12.05 -1.82 8.18
N GLY A 124 13.29 -2.01 7.74
CA GLY A 124 13.61 -2.84 6.58
C GLY A 124 14.38 -4.10 6.96
N LYS A 125 14.38 -5.07 6.05
CA LYS A 125 15.14 -6.32 6.19
C LYS A 125 16.34 -6.30 5.26
N GLU A 126 17.53 -6.32 5.86
CA GLU A 126 18.77 -6.42 5.10
C GLU A 126 18.99 -7.86 4.61
N SER A 127 19.37 -8.01 3.34
CA SER A 127 19.49 -9.32 2.68
C SER A 127 20.56 -10.21 3.29
N ARG A 128 21.62 -9.63 3.86
CA ARG A 128 22.77 -10.36 4.40
C ARG A 128 22.55 -10.90 5.80
N LEU A 129 21.76 -10.21 6.61
CA LEU A 129 21.67 -10.47 8.05
C LEU A 129 20.30 -11.00 8.49
N HIS A 130 19.27 -10.91 7.64
CA HIS A 130 17.87 -11.19 8.01
C HIS A 130 17.41 -10.43 9.29
N ARG A 131 18.12 -9.37 9.66
CA ARG A 131 17.80 -8.51 10.80
C ARG A 131 16.90 -7.37 10.33
N GLY A 132 15.94 -7.00 11.17
CA GLY A 132 15.20 -5.76 11.02
C GLY A 132 16.09 -4.60 11.42
N VAL A 133 16.19 -3.60 10.56
CA VAL A 133 16.94 -2.36 10.82
C VAL A 133 16.01 -1.17 10.63
N MET A 134 16.03 -0.25 11.60
CA MET A 134 15.32 1.02 11.50
C MET A 134 16.09 1.97 10.61
N MET A 135 15.39 2.62 9.69
CA MET A 135 15.99 3.51 8.70
C MET A 135 15.12 4.73 8.49
N THR A 136 15.77 5.82 8.09
CA THR A 136 15.11 7.07 7.73
C THR A 136 15.60 7.54 6.38
N ALA A 137 14.70 8.05 5.54
CA ALA A 137 15.04 8.66 4.27
C ALA A 137 14.22 9.93 4.04
N ARG A 138 14.79 10.89 3.30
CA ARG A 138 14.06 12.07 2.87
C ARG A 138 13.17 11.70 1.68
N LEU A 139 11.90 12.06 1.75
CA LEU A 139 10.94 11.93 0.66
C LEU A 139 11.05 13.13 -0.30
N PRO A 140 10.75 12.95 -1.58
CA PRO A 140 10.60 14.07 -2.52
C PRO A 140 9.48 15.01 -2.07
N ASP A 141 9.53 16.25 -2.52
CA ASP A 141 8.47 17.21 -2.27
C ASP A 141 7.14 16.72 -2.87
N GLY A 142 6.05 16.93 -2.13
CA GLY A 142 4.71 16.44 -2.50
C GLY A 142 4.33 15.08 -1.92
N TYR A 143 5.24 14.38 -1.22
CA TYR A 143 4.96 13.11 -0.52
C TYR A 143 4.65 13.28 0.97
N TYR A 144 4.52 14.50 1.48
CA TYR A 144 4.27 14.80 2.90
C TYR A 144 3.54 16.14 3.09
#